data_AF-A0A354EWZ2-F1
#
_entry.id   AF-A0A354EWZ2-F1
#
_cell.length_a   1.000
_cell.length_b   1.000
_cell.length_c   1.000
_cell.angle_alpha   90.00
_cell.angle_beta   90.00
_cell.angle_gamma   90.00
#
_symmetry.space_group_name_H-M   'P 1'
#
loop_
_entity.id
_entity.type
_entity.pdbx_description
1 polymer ?
#
loop_
_entity_poly.entity_id
_entity_poly.type
_entity_poly.pdbx_seq_one_letter_code
_entity_poly.pdbx_strand_id
1 'polypeptide(L)'
;MIYGLFGYALGLFFAQDHHYWVKVGDTAVIIQQQTNGTGKAFVHLHQNETTALKAAHAVVHTEGGSVLTLVHAGGRNIVFHLNKETYEFDPNRIFTDAGIQKTLTQFGECTIDAVSEVKRLADKIKALLPKGKII
;
A
#
# COMPACT_ATOMS: atom_id res chain seq x y z
N MET A 1 36.74 -39.55 -15.13
CA MET A 1 35.82 -39.37 -16.28
C MET A 1 34.53 -40.10 -15.93
N ILE A 2 33.34 -39.52 -15.79
CA ILE A 2 32.69 -38.34 -16.38
C ILE A 2 31.47 -38.01 -15.47
N TYR A 3 31.31 -36.72 -15.13
CA TYR A 3 30.11 -35.92 -14.78
C TYR A 3 28.92 -36.61 -14.06
N GLY A 4 28.42 -36.17 -12.91
CA GLY A 4 28.10 -34.79 -12.53
C GLY A 4 26.64 -34.47 -12.90
N LEU A 5 25.71 -34.55 -11.94
CA LEU A 5 24.40 -33.92 -12.04
C LEU A 5 24.09 -33.20 -10.72
N PHE A 6 24.49 -31.94 -10.64
CA PHE A 6 23.92 -31.00 -9.69
C PHE A 6 22.50 -30.69 -10.16
N GLY A 7 21.50 -31.14 -9.40
CA GLY A 7 20.12 -30.72 -9.58
C GLY A 7 20.01 -29.23 -9.25
N TYR A 8 20.01 -28.38 -10.27
CA TYR A 8 19.54 -27.01 -10.13
C TYR A 8 18.02 -27.06 -9.93
N ALA A 9 17.56 -26.95 -8.69
CA ALA A 9 16.19 -26.56 -8.43
C ALA A 9 16.03 -25.12 -8.92
N LEU A 10 15.53 -24.96 -10.15
CA LEU A 10 15.09 -23.68 -10.68
C LEU A 10 13.85 -23.27 -9.86
N GLY A 11 14.08 -22.49 -8.80
CA GLY A 11 13.00 -21.92 -8.00
C GLY A 11 12.14 -21.02 -8.89
N LEU A 12 11.00 -21.54 -9.34
CA LEU A 12 9.93 -20.74 -9.92
C LEU A 12 9.35 -19.87 -8.81
N PHE A 13 9.88 -18.65 -8.66
CA PHE A 13 9.23 -17.63 -7.85
C PHE A 13 7.98 -17.17 -8.59
N PHE A 14 6.83 -17.70 -8.21
CA PHE A 14 5.54 -17.22 -8.71
C PHE A 14 5.28 -15.83 -8.15
N ALA A 15 4.95 -14.88 -9.03
CA ALA A 15 4.41 -13.60 -8.60
C ALA A 15 3.09 -13.86 -7.85
N GLN A 16 3.01 -13.40 -6.61
CA GLN A 16 1.81 -13.49 -5.78
C GLN A 16 1.12 -12.13 -5.77
N ASP A 17 -0.19 -12.09 -6.01
CA ASP A 17 -1.03 -10.89 -5.93
C ASP A 17 -2.09 -11.11 -4.85
N HIS A 18 -2.13 -10.23 -3.85
CA HIS A 18 -3.06 -10.29 -2.74
C HIS A 18 -3.84 -8.98 -2.64
N HIS A 19 -5.16 -9.07 -2.46
CA HIS A 19 -6.03 -7.91 -2.29
C HIS A 19 -6.66 -7.94 -0.90
N TYR A 20 -6.49 -6.87 -0.14
CA TYR A 20 -7.06 -6.71 1.20
C TYR A 20 -8.07 -5.57 1.20
N TRP A 21 -9.32 -5.90 1.49
CA TRP A 21 -10.40 -4.94 1.59
C TRP A 21 -10.38 -4.29 2.97
N VAL A 22 -10.31 -2.97 2.99
CA VAL A 22 -10.37 -2.16 4.21
C VAL A 22 -11.49 -1.16 4.06
N LYS A 23 -12.41 -1.13 5.01
CA LYS A 23 -13.39 -0.05 5.12
C LYS A 23 -12.75 1.16 5.80
N VAL A 24 -13.00 2.33 5.27
CA VAL A 24 -12.71 3.62 5.91
C VAL A 24 -14.05 4.35 5.96
N GLY A 25 -14.67 4.38 7.14
CA GLY A 25 -16.11 4.61 7.25
C GLY A 25 -16.89 3.64 6.35
N ASP A 26 -17.69 4.18 5.44
CA ASP A 26 -18.50 3.40 4.49
C ASP A 26 -17.80 3.13 3.15
N THR A 27 -16.62 3.72 2.93
CA THR A 27 -15.86 3.58 1.67
C THR A 27 -14.90 2.40 1.72
N ALA A 28 -14.89 1.59 0.66
CA ALA A 28 -13.92 0.53 0.47
C ALA A 28 -12.60 1.07 -0.13
N VAL A 29 -11.49 0.77 0.52
CA VAL A 29 -10.12 0.94 0.02
C VAL A 29 -9.49 -0.44 -0.10
N ILE A 30 -8.97 -0.77 -1.27
CA ILE A 30 -8.29 -2.04 -1.50
C ILE A 30 -6.79 -1.80 -1.38
N ILE A 31 -6.14 -2.57 -0.52
CA ILE A 31 -4.68 -2.66 -0.50
C ILE A 31 -4.31 -3.82 -1.42
N GLN A 32 -3.65 -3.53 -2.53
CA GLN A 32 -3.11 -4.54 -3.43
C GLN A 32 -1.63 -4.75 -3.12
N GLN A 33 -1.20 -6.00 -2.95
CA GLN A 33 0.19 -6.34 -2.70
C GLN A 33 0.66 -7.38 -3.72
N GLN A 34 1.65 -6.98 -4.50
CA GLN A 34 2.32 -7.84 -5.47
C GLN A 34 3.70 -8.20 -4.96
N THR A 35 4.03 -9.49 -4.92
CA THR A 35 5.30 -9.99 -4.41
C THR A 35 5.97 -10.89 -5.45
N ASN A 36 7.26 -10.67 -5.68
CA ASN A 36 8.11 -11.49 -6.52
C ASN A 36 9.39 -11.84 -5.74
N GLY A 37 9.42 -12.99 -5.08
CA GLY A 37 10.55 -13.40 -4.25
C GLY A 37 10.85 -12.43 -3.09
N THR A 38 12.11 -12.36 -2.67
CA THR A 38 12.57 -11.52 -1.55
C THR A 38 13.25 -10.25 -2.06
N GLY A 39 13.08 -9.12 -1.38
CA GLY A 39 13.73 -7.89 -1.78
C GLY A 39 13.19 -6.66 -1.06
N LYS A 40 13.33 -5.50 -1.70
CA LYS A 40 12.79 -4.22 -1.20
C LYS A 40 11.26 -4.25 -1.25
N ALA A 41 10.61 -3.60 -0.30
CA ALA A 41 9.17 -3.35 -0.35
C ALA A 41 8.92 -1.90 -0.76
N PHE A 42 8.14 -1.69 -1.81
CA PHE A 42 7.75 -0.38 -2.30
C PHE A 42 6.31 -0.07 -1.91
N VAL A 43 6.06 1.13 -1.38
CA VAL A 43 4.73 1.58 -0.99
C VAL A 43 4.31 2.74 -1.89
N HIS A 44 3.19 2.56 -2.58
CA HIS A 44 2.72 3.51 -3.58
C HIS A 44 1.22 3.82 -3.38
N LEU A 45 0.91 4.97 -2.79
CA LEU A 45 -0.44 5.24 -2.30
C LEU A 45 -1.27 6.13 -3.23
N HIS A 46 -0.63 6.93 -4.08
CA HIS A 46 -1.29 7.86 -5.00
C HIS A 46 -1.41 7.25 -6.40
N GLN A 47 -2.62 7.00 -6.88
CA GLN A 47 -2.85 6.40 -8.19
C GLN A 47 -2.30 7.23 -9.37
N ASN A 48 -2.12 8.54 -9.19
CA ASN A 48 -1.64 9.45 -10.23
C ASN A 48 -0.10 9.53 -10.34
N GLU A 49 0.65 8.88 -9.46
CA GLU A 49 2.13 8.87 -9.46
C GLU A 49 2.73 7.76 -10.35
N THR A 50 2.24 7.64 -11.59
CA THR A 50 2.47 6.47 -12.47
C THR A 50 3.93 6.17 -12.78
N THR A 51 4.80 7.17 -12.82
CA THR A 51 6.24 7.00 -13.10
C THR A 51 6.94 6.25 -11.97
N ALA A 52 6.64 6.60 -10.71
CA ALA A 52 7.21 5.95 -9.54
C ALA A 52 6.74 4.49 -9.44
N LEU A 53 5.45 4.26 -9.71
CA LEU A 53 4.88 2.91 -9.74
C LEU A 53 5.57 2.02 -10.80
N LYS A 54 5.75 2.55 -12.02
CA LYS A 54 6.44 1.82 -13.09
C LYS A 54 7.89 1.48 -12.70
N ALA A 55 8.60 2.41 -12.05
CA ALA A 55 9.95 2.16 -11.57
C ALA A 55 9.98 1.08 -10.47
N ALA A 56 9.05 1.13 -9.52
CA ALA A 56 8.92 0.12 -8.47
C ALA A 56 8.66 -1.29 -9.06
N HIS A 57 7.73 -1.40 -10.02
CA HIS A 57 7.51 -2.68 -10.71
C HIS A 57 8.72 -3.17 -11.48
N ALA A 58 9.45 -2.29 -12.16
CA ALA A 58 10.68 -2.67 -12.86
C ALA A 58 11.71 -3.26 -11.89
N VAL A 59 11.94 -2.62 -10.74
CA VAL A 59 12.87 -3.14 -9.72
C VAL A 59 12.39 -4.47 -9.16
N VAL A 60 11.11 -4.60 -8.80
CA VAL A 60 10.57 -5.86 -8.26
C VAL A 60 10.59 -6.99 -9.30
N HIS A 61 10.45 -6.67 -10.59
CA HIS A 61 10.58 -7.65 -11.65
C HIS A 61 12.02 -8.16 -11.81
N THR A 62 13.03 -7.28 -11.74
CA THR A 62 14.43 -7.63 -11.99
C THR A 62 15.18 -8.11 -10.75
N GLU A 63 14.91 -7.54 -9.59
CA GLU A 63 15.64 -7.79 -8.33
C GLU A 63 14.83 -8.61 -7.32
N GLY A 64 13.53 -8.79 -7.56
CA GLY A 64 12.60 -9.30 -6.56
C GLY A 64 12.21 -8.25 -5.51
N GLY A 65 11.24 -8.60 -4.67
CA GLY A 65 10.66 -7.70 -3.67
C GLY A 65 9.14 -7.65 -3.73
N SER A 66 8.56 -6.54 -3.28
CA SER A 66 7.11 -6.34 -3.30
C SER A 66 6.71 -4.91 -3.60
N VAL A 67 5.53 -4.72 -4.20
CA VAL A 67 4.87 -3.43 -4.39
C VAL A 67 3.52 -3.48 -3.71
N LEU A 68 3.24 -2.51 -2.85
CA LEU A 68 1.95 -2.31 -2.22
C LEU A 68 1.30 -1.04 -2.77
N THR A 69 0.10 -1.16 -3.32
CA THR A 69 -0.69 -0.05 -3.86
C THR A 69 -2.03 0.11 -3.16
N LEU A 70 -2.62 1.30 -3.25
CA LEU A 70 -4.01 1.53 -2.87
C LEU A 70 -4.89 1.67 -4.12
N VAL A 71 -6.01 0.96 -4.13
CA VAL A 71 -7.07 1.11 -5.12
C VAL A 71 -8.32 1.63 -4.43
N HIS A 72 -8.78 2.79 -4.85
CA HIS A 72 -9.96 3.47 -4.35
C HIS A 72 -10.65 4.26 -5.46
N ALA A 73 -11.89 4.69 -5.23
CA ALA A 73 -12.68 5.45 -6.21
C ALA A 73 -12.30 6.94 -6.29
N GLY A 74 -11.58 7.47 -5.29
CA GLY A 74 -11.06 8.84 -5.30
C GLY A 74 -9.95 9.06 -6.34
N GLY A 75 -9.60 10.33 -6.59
CA GLY A 75 -8.49 10.70 -7.47
C GLY A 75 -7.15 10.66 -6.75
N ARG A 76 -6.61 11.83 -6.39
CA ARG A 76 -5.35 11.95 -5.64
C ARG A 76 -5.52 11.61 -4.15
N ASN A 77 -6.63 12.05 -3.57
CA ASN A 77 -6.96 11.85 -2.17
C ASN A 77 -8.02 10.76 -2.02
N ILE A 78 -8.08 10.17 -0.83
CA ILE A 78 -9.12 9.21 -0.46
C ILE A 78 -10.26 9.99 0.16
N VAL A 79 -11.45 9.88 -0.45
CA VAL A 79 -12.69 10.45 0.06
C VAL A 79 -13.53 9.34 0.69
N PHE A 80 -14.01 9.56 1.90
CA PHE A 80 -14.86 8.60 2.61
C PHE A 80 -16.03 9.24 3.33
N HIS A 81 -17.04 8.43 3.62
CA HIS A 81 -18.24 8.87 4.31
C HIS A 81 -18.31 8.22 5.69
N LEU A 82 -18.65 9.01 6.69
CA LEU A 82 -18.80 8.57 8.07
C LEU A 82 -19.87 9.44 8.73
N ASN A 83 -20.87 8.84 9.36
CA ASN A 83 -21.94 9.57 10.08
C ASN A 83 -22.66 10.64 9.24
N LYS A 84 -22.84 10.40 7.93
CA LYS A 84 -23.43 11.33 6.94
C LYS A 84 -22.56 12.55 6.59
N GLU A 85 -21.32 12.58 7.05
CA GLU A 85 -20.32 13.57 6.67
C GLU A 85 -19.32 12.97 5.69
N THR A 86 -18.77 13.81 4.81
CA THR A 86 -17.72 13.44 3.87
C THR A 86 -16.39 13.95 4.38
N TYR A 87 -15.41 13.06 4.43
CA TYR A 87 -14.04 13.31 4.85
C TYR A 87 -13.09 13.02 3.70
N GLU A 88 -11.95 13.71 3.69
CA GLU A 88 -10.93 13.54 2.67
C GLU A 88 -9.54 13.60 3.29
N PHE A 89 -8.64 12.73 2.84
CA PHE A 89 -7.26 12.71 3.30
C PHE A 89 -6.27 12.34 2.20
N ASP A 90 -5.06 12.86 2.32
CA ASP A 90 -3.89 12.49 1.53
C ASP A 90 -3.28 11.20 2.13
N PRO A 91 -3.31 10.06 1.42
CA PRO A 91 -2.81 8.80 1.96
C PRO A 91 -1.30 8.82 2.21
N ASN A 92 -0.51 9.72 1.61
CA ASN A 92 0.93 9.84 1.91
C ASN A 92 1.19 10.46 3.30
N ARG A 93 0.17 10.99 3.98
CA ARG A 93 0.32 11.67 5.29
C ARG A 93 -0.15 10.82 6.48
N ILE A 94 -0.69 9.63 6.25
CA ILE A 94 -1.45 8.88 7.29
C ILE A 94 -0.60 8.09 8.28
N PHE A 95 0.72 8.05 8.11
CA PHE A 95 1.58 7.19 8.96
C PHE A 95 1.97 7.83 10.30
N THR A 96 1.49 9.04 10.59
CA THR A 96 1.68 9.72 11.87
C THR A 96 0.38 10.36 12.32
N ASP A 97 0.14 10.42 13.63
CA ASP A 97 -1.07 11.05 14.17
C ASP A 97 -1.18 12.52 13.74
N ALA A 98 -0.06 13.25 13.76
CA ALA A 98 0.01 14.64 13.29
C ALA A 98 -0.29 14.76 11.79
N GLY A 99 0.15 13.81 10.97
CA GLY A 99 -0.11 13.79 9.54
C GLY A 99 -1.58 13.51 9.22
N ILE A 100 -2.21 12.56 9.94
CA ILE A 100 -3.65 12.25 9.84
C ILE A 100 -4.48 13.50 10.18
N GLN A 101 -4.25 14.10 11.35
CA GLN A 101 -5.00 15.28 11.78
C GLN A 101 -4.82 16.43 10.78
N LYS A 102 -3.58 16.69 10.38
CA LYS A 102 -3.27 17.77 9.43
C LYS A 102 -3.98 17.59 8.11
N THR A 103 -4.01 16.37 7.57
CA THR A 103 -4.64 16.15 6.27
C THR A 103 -6.16 16.18 6.34
N LEU A 104 -6.79 15.69 7.43
CA LEU A 104 -8.24 15.79 7.60
C LEU A 104 -8.66 17.25 7.72
N THR A 105 -8.01 18.02 8.59
CA THR A 105 -8.28 19.46 8.76
C THR A 105 -8.05 20.27 7.47
N GLN A 106 -7.12 19.84 6.62
CA GLN A 106 -6.84 20.53 5.36
C GLN A 106 -8.00 20.41 4.36
N PHE A 107 -8.73 19.30 4.38
CA PHE A 107 -9.78 19.01 3.38
C PHE A 107 -11.20 18.97 3.97
N GLY A 108 -11.37 19.16 5.27
CA GLY A 108 -12.67 19.18 5.92
C GLY A 108 -12.57 19.23 7.45
N GLU A 109 -13.54 18.61 8.12
CA GLU A 109 -13.53 18.49 9.57
C GLU A 109 -12.59 17.38 10.05
N CYS A 110 -12.03 17.56 11.25
CA CYS A 110 -11.20 16.56 11.90
C CYS A 110 -11.88 16.10 13.19
N THR A 111 -12.59 14.97 13.10
CA THR A 111 -13.23 14.31 14.25
C THR A 111 -12.38 13.13 14.75
N ILE A 112 -12.56 12.75 16.02
CA ILE A 112 -11.84 11.60 16.61
C ILE A 112 -12.16 10.31 15.85
N ASP A 113 -13.41 10.14 15.43
CA ASP A 113 -13.85 8.96 14.67
C ASP A 113 -13.21 8.91 13.28
N ALA A 114 -13.15 10.05 12.57
CA ALA A 114 -12.45 10.13 11.28
C ALA A 114 -10.95 9.82 11.42
N VAL A 115 -10.29 10.35 12.46
CA VAL A 115 -8.89 10.04 12.77
C VAL A 115 -8.71 8.53 13.02
N SER A 116 -9.62 7.90 13.75
CA SER A 116 -9.59 6.46 14.04
C SER A 116 -9.71 5.61 12.77
N GLU A 117 -10.61 5.97 11.86
CA GLU A 117 -10.81 5.29 10.57
C GLU A 117 -9.56 5.36 9.69
N VAL A 118 -8.94 6.54 9.58
CA VAL A 118 -7.70 6.73 8.81
C VAL A 118 -6.54 5.98 9.46
N LYS A 119 -6.44 6.00 10.80
CA LYS A 119 -5.41 5.28 11.55
C LYS A 119 -5.51 3.77 11.35
N ARG A 120 -6.73 3.23 11.34
CA ARG A 120 -6.97 1.80 11.06
C ARG A 120 -6.45 1.38 9.69
N LEU A 121 -6.66 2.21 8.66
CA LEU A 121 -6.08 1.96 7.34
C LEU A 121 -4.54 1.98 7.39
N ALA A 122 -3.95 3.00 8.01
CA ALA A 122 -2.50 3.12 8.14
C ALA A 122 -1.88 1.93 8.88
N ASP A 123 -2.51 1.49 9.97
CA ASP A 123 -2.08 0.33 10.76
C ASP A 123 -2.19 -0.97 9.96
N LYS A 124 -3.24 -1.13 9.16
CA LYS A 124 -3.38 -2.28 8.26
C LYS A 124 -2.29 -2.31 7.20
N ILE A 125 -1.94 -1.18 6.60
CA ILE A 125 -0.82 -1.07 5.65
C ILE A 125 0.47 -1.49 6.35
N LYS A 126 0.80 -0.89 7.50
CA LYS A 126 2.02 -1.21 8.26
C LYS A 126 2.12 -2.70 8.61
N ALA A 127 1.00 -3.35 8.95
CA ALA A 127 0.96 -4.77 9.28
C ALA A 127 1.24 -5.69 8.07
N LEU A 128 1.03 -5.21 6.84
CA LEU A 128 1.32 -5.96 5.60
C LEU A 128 2.75 -5.75 5.09
N LEU A 129 3.46 -4.74 5.61
CA LEU A 129 4.83 -4.47 5.20
C LEU A 129 5.79 -5.50 5.80
N PRO A 130 6.71 -6.06 5.00
CA PRO A 130 7.70 -6.99 5.51
C PRO A 130 8.70 -6.28 6.42
N LYS A 131 9.40 -7.05 7.25
CA LYS A 131 10.60 -6.55 7.94
C LYS A 131 11.69 -6.32 6.89
N GLY A 132 12.34 -5.15 6.92
CA GLY A 132 13.43 -4.83 5.99
C GLY A 132 13.37 -3.39 5.48
N LYS A 133 14.04 -3.14 4.36
CA LYS A 133 14.04 -1.81 3.73
C LYS A 133 12.71 -1.58 3.00
N ILE A 134 11.96 -0.61 3.49
CA ILE A 134 10.74 -0.08 2.90
C ILE A 134 11.12 1.19 2.13
N ILE A 135 10.63 1.31 0.90
CA ILE A 135 10.84 2.44 -0.01
C ILE A 135 9.50 3.06 -0.35
#